data_AF-A0A225D2C7-F1
#
_entry.id   AF-A0A225D2C7-F1
#
_cell.length_a   1.000
_cell.length_b   1.000
_cell.length_c   1.000
_cell.angle_alpha   90.00
_cell.angle_beta   90.00
_cell.angle_gamma   90.00
#
_symmetry.space_group_name_H-M   'P 1'
#
loop_
_entity.id
_entity.type
_entity.pdbx_description
1 polymer ?
#
loop_
_entity_poly.entity_id
_entity_poly.type
_entity_poly.pdbx_seq_one_letter_code
_entity_poly.pdbx_strand_id
1 'polypeptide(L)'
;MSRRQTLAGPIVTCIGGWPVDEERTALPKSPFGQAVSYAWNRWPTLGRCLPDNRFEINYNAAERAGGTLALDRKNWLLVEGGGGLRTVAVLMSLCAAPKRQALNPWMYLTDVLTLMAAQLALKQAGFLYPFTGSDSRDLRLDF
;
A
#
# COMPACT_ATOMS: atom_id res chain seq x y z
N MET A 1 13.36 -0.55 -27.08
CA MET A 1 12.32 -1.30 -26.34
C MET A 1 12.89 -1.75 -25.00
N SER A 2 12.10 -1.70 -23.92
CA SER A 2 12.57 -2.20 -22.61
C SER A 2 12.68 -3.74 -22.64
N ARG A 3 13.59 -4.32 -21.84
CA ARG A 3 13.76 -5.79 -21.74
C ARG A 3 12.43 -6.51 -21.42
N ARG A 4 11.55 -5.85 -20.66
CA ARG A 4 10.20 -6.34 -20.33
C ARG A 4 9.31 -6.43 -21.58
N GLN A 5 9.27 -5.43 -22.44
CA GLN A 5 8.48 -5.48 -23.68
C GLN A 5 8.96 -6.57 -24.63
N THR A 6 10.27 -6.73 -24.79
CA THR A 6 10.82 -7.73 -25.72
C THR A 6 10.55 -9.16 -25.27
N LEU A 7 10.66 -9.45 -23.96
CA LEU A 7 10.50 -10.81 -23.43
C LEU A 7 9.06 -11.11 -23.00
N ALA A 8 8.44 -10.22 -22.22
CA ALA A 8 7.12 -10.44 -21.64
C ALA A 8 5.97 -9.94 -22.53
N GLY A 9 6.23 -8.98 -23.44
CA GLY A 9 5.23 -8.49 -24.39
C GLY A 9 4.50 -9.60 -25.16
N PRO A 10 5.21 -10.51 -25.87
CA PRO A 10 4.55 -11.57 -26.63
C PRO A 10 3.76 -12.54 -25.75
N ILE A 11 4.24 -12.82 -24.53
CA ILE A 11 3.55 -13.68 -23.56
C ILE A 11 2.26 -13.03 -23.09
N VAL A 12 2.30 -11.74 -22.73
CA VAL A 12 1.12 -10.98 -22.34
C VAL A 12 0.13 -10.89 -23.51
N THR A 13 0.57 -10.66 -24.74
CA THR A 13 -0.35 -10.68 -25.89
C THR A 13 -1.01 -12.05 -26.08
N CYS A 14 -0.24 -13.14 -25.95
CA CYS A 14 -0.77 -14.50 -26.07
C CYS A 14 -1.81 -14.81 -25.00
N ILE A 15 -1.51 -14.52 -23.73
CA ILE A 15 -2.44 -14.78 -22.63
C ILE A 15 -3.65 -13.85 -22.73
N GLY A 16 -3.50 -12.63 -23.26
CA GLY A 16 -4.61 -11.71 -23.46
C GLY A 16 -5.59 -12.13 -24.56
N GLY A 17 -5.15 -12.92 -25.54
CA GLY A 17 -6.03 -13.50 -26.54
C GLY A 17 -6.91 -14.63 -26.00
N TRP A 18 -6.38 -15.42 -25.05
CA TRP A 18 -7.07 -16.61 -24.53
C TRP A 18 -8.46 -16.34 -23.90
N PRO A 19 -8.66 -15.31 -23.04
CA PRO A 19 -9.97 -15.01 -22.48
C PRO A 19 -11.03 -14.66 -23.54
N VAL A 20 -10.63 -14.07 -24.67
CA VAL A 20 -11.54 -13.71 -25.78
C VAL A 20 -12.07 -14.98 -26.44
N ASP A 21 -11.22 -15.97 -26.62
CA ASP A 21 -11.60 -17.26 -27.20
C ASP A 21 -12.46 -18.06 -26.22
N GLU A 22 -12.13 -18.00 -24.94
CA GLU A 22 -12.79 -18.78 -23.88
C GLU A 22 -14.16 -18.21 -23.46
N GLU A 23 -14.34 -16.88 -23.51
CA GLU A 23 -15.63 -16.21 -23.21
C GLU A 23 -16.76 -16.69 -24.13
N ARG A 24 -16.43 -17.12 -25.34
CA ARG A 24 -17.39 -17.66 -26.33
C ARG A 24 -17.92 -19.05 -25.95
N THR A 25 -17.19 -19.77 -25.08
CA THR A 25 -17.48 -21.16 -24.70
C THR A 25 -17.96 -21.25 -23.24
N ALA A 26 -17.58 -20.30 -22.40
CA ALA A 26 -17.94 -20.27 -20.98
C ALA A 26 -19.39 -19.81 -20.74
N LEU A 27 -20.12 -20.50 -19.86
CA LEU A 27 -21.42 -20.01 -19.37
C LEU A 27 -21.18 -18.74 -18.51
N PRO A 28 -21.80 -17.58 -18.83
CA PRO A 28 -21.46 -16.31 -18.16
C PRO A 28 -21.66 -16.29 -16.65
N LYS A 29 -22.67 -17.02 -16.15
CA LYS A 29 -22.97 -17.09 -14.71
C LYS A 29 -22.22 -18.21 -13.99
N SER A 30 -21.51 -19.09 -14.71
CA SER A 30 -20.70 -20.12 -14.06
C SER A 30 -19.50 -19.51 -13.32
N PRO A 31 -18.97 -20.15 -12.27
CA PRO A 31 -17.74 -19.70 -11.61
C PRO A 31 -16.58 -19.49 -12.60
N PHE A 32 -16.51 -20.33 -13.64
CA PHE A 32 -15.52 -20.22 -14.71
C PHE A 32 -15.73 -18.98 -15.58
N GLY A 33 -16.96 -18.76 -16.07
CA GLY A 33 -17.30 -17.56 -16.86
C GLY A 33 -17.07 -16.26 -16.08
N GLN A 34 -17.36 -16.25 -14.78
CA GLN A 34 -17.04 -15.11 -13.91
C GLN A 34 -15.53 -14.88 -13.78
N ALA A 35 -14.73 -15.94 -13.66
CA ALA A 35 -13.27 -15.84 -13.60
C ALA A 35 -12.67 -15.33 -14.91
N VAL A 36 -13.15 -15.83 -16.05
CA VAL A 36 -12.74 -15.38 -17.40
C VAL A 36 -13.09 -13.90 -17.58
N SER A 37 -14.33 -13.51 -17.28
CA SER A 37 -14.77 -12.11 -17.38
C SER A 37 -13.98 -11.19 -16.44
N TYR A 38 -13.67 -11.66 -15.23
CA TYR A 38 -12.81 -10.92 -14.30
C TYR A 38 -11.40 -10.72 -14.86
N ALA A 39 -10.77 -11.78 -15.38
CA ALA A 39 -9.44 -11.71 -15.97
C ALA A 39 -9.40 -10.75 -17.17
N TRP A 40 -10.41 -10.83 -18.04
CA TRP A 40 -10.57 -9.93 -19.19
C TRP A 40 -10.68 -8.46 -18.76
N ASN A 41 -11.55 -8.16 -17.82
CA ASN A 41 -11.74 -6.80 -17.31
C ASN A 41 -10.47 -6.22 -16.65
N ARG A 42 -9.61 -7.08 -16.08
CA ARG A 42 -8.33 -6.68 -15.47
C ARG A 42 -7.18 -6.58 -16.48
N TRP A 43 -7.32 -7.17 -17.66
CA TRP A 43 -6.26 -7.25 -18.68
C TRP A 43 -5.64 -5.90 -19.08
N PRO A 44 -6.42 -4.82 -19.31
CA PRO A 44 -5.88 -3.52 -19.67
C PRO A 44 -4.94 -2.93 -18.59
N THR A 45 -5.19 -3.24 -17.33
CA THR A 45 -4.37 -2.79 -16.19
C THR A 45 -3.06 -3.58 -16.12
N LEU A 46 -3.11 -4.90 -16.35
CA LEU A 46 -1.94 -5.75 -16.43
C LEU A 46 -0.98 -5.30 -17.54
N GLY A 47 -1.53 -4.89 -18.70
CA GLY A 47 -0.72 -4.37 -19.81
C GLY A 47 0.09 -3.12 -19.48
N ARG A 48 -0.31 -2.32 -18.47
CA ARG A 48 0.40 -1.07 -18.09
C ARG A 48 1.78 -1.30 -17.48
N CYS A 49 2.07 -2.50 -16.96
CA CYS A 49 3.39 -2.82 -16.41
C CYS A 49 4.49 -3.02 -17.48
N LEU A 50 4.11 -3.16 -18.75
CA LEU A 50 5.04 -3.30 -19.87
C LEU A 50 5.68 -1.95 -20.28
N PRO A 51 4.91 -0.87 -20.51
CA PRO A 51 5.47 0.45 -20.83
C PRO A 51 6.00 1.20 -19.61
N ASP A 52 5.43 1.01 -18.41
CA ASP A 52 5.84 1.72 -17.20
C ASP A 52 6.54 0.77 -16.21
N ASN A 53 7.80 1.07 -15.91
CA ASN A 53 8.65 0.27 -15.03
C ASN A 53 8.31 0.43 -13.53
N ARG A 54 7.54 1.47 -13.16
CA ARG A 54 7.12 1.74 -11.79
C ARG A 54 6.14 0.69 -11.28
N PHE A 55 5.43 0.02 -12.18
CA PHE A 55 4.56 -1.10 -11.84
C PHE A 55 5.35 -2.40 -11.85
N GLU A 56 5.24 -3.15 -10.75
CA GLU A 56 5.66 -4.54 -10.66
C GLU A 56 4.55 -5.43 -11.22
N ILE A 57 4.92 -6.48 -11.96
CA ILE A 57 3.94 -7.44 -12.52
C ILE A 57 3.36 -8.35 -11.44
N ASN A 58 4.11 -8.55 -10.35
CA ASN A 58 3.69 -9.38 -9.24
C ASN A 58 3.05 -8.52 -8.14
N TYR A 59 2.10 -9.09 -7.42
CA TYR A 59 1.43 -8.44 -6.30
C TYR A 59 2.15 -8.72 -4.96
N ASN A 60 3.30 -9.40 -4.99
CA ASN A 60 3.97 -9.96 -3.81
C ASN A 60 4.31 -8.91 -2.74
N ALA A 61 4.63 -7.68 -3.14
CA ALA A 61 4.93 -6.60 -2.21
C ALA A 61 3.70 -6.22 -1.37
N ALA A 62 2.54 -6.12 -2.01
CA ALA A 62 1.28 -5.79 -1.35
C ALA A 62 0.71 -6.99 -0.57
N GLU A 63 0.86 -8.22 -1.05
CA GLU A 63 0.49 -9.43 -0.28
C GLU A 63 1.29 -9.54 1.01
N ARG A 64 2.61 -9.32 0.95
CA ARG A 64 3.46 -9.34 2.15
C ARG A 64 3.05 -8.26 3.16
N ALA A 65 2.67 -7.08 2.69
CA ALA A 65 2.14 -6.02 3.55
C ALA A 65 0.81 -6.44 4.20
N GLY A 66 -0.11 -7.03 3.44
CA GLY A 66 -1.40 -7.53 3.95
C GLY A 66 -1.25 -8.71 4.91
N GLY A 67 -0.30 -9.62 4.65
CA GLY A 67 -0.01 -10.77 5.50
C GLY A 67 0.47 -10.35 6.88
N THR A 68 1.26 -9.28 6.97
CA THR A 68 1.69 -8.73 8.27
C THR A 68 0.49 -8.26 9.09
N LEU A 69 -0.47 -7.56 8.46
CA LEU A 69 -1.71 -7.15 9.12
C LEU A 69 -2.55 -8.35 9.56
N ALA A 70 -2.67 -9.37 8.71
CA ALA A 70 -3.43 -10.58 9.03
C ALA A 70 -2.85 -11.35 10.23
N LEU A 71 -1.52 -11.41 10.34
CA LEU A 71 -0.83 -11.99 11.50
C LEU A 71 -1.05 -11.16 12.77
N ASP A 72 -0.95 -9.84 12.67
CA ASP A 72 -1.05 -8.95 13.82
C ASP A 72 -2.47 -8.80 14.36
N ARG A 73 -3.53 -9.13 13.60
CA ARG A 73 -4.93 -9.07 14.08
C ARG A 73 -5.18 -9.82 15.39
N LYS A 74 -4.41 -10.89 15.67
CA LYS A 74 -4.50 -11.64 16.95
C LYS A 74 -3.87 -10.91 18.13
N ASN A 75 -2.94 -9.98 17.89
CA ASN A 75 -2.27 -9.19 18.91
C ASN A 75 -3.09 -7.97 19.36
N TRP A 76 -4.09 -7.57 18.57
CA TRP A 76 -4.90 -6.38 18.80
C TRP A 76 -6.37 -6.71 19.13
N LEU A 77 -6.65 -7.91 19.65
CA LEU A 77 -8.01 -8.38 19.95
C LEU A 77 -8.74 -7.53 21.02
N LEU A 78 -7.99 -6.82 21.86
CA LEU A 78 -8.52 -5.96 22.93
C LEU A 78 -8.66 -4.48 22.51
N VAL A 79 -8.43 -4.18 21.24
CA VAL A 79 -8.60 -2.83 20.70
C VAL A 79 -10.10 -2.59 20.45
N GLU A 80 -10.80 -2.30 21.53
CA GLU A 80 -12.22 -1.98 21.53
C GLU A 80 -12.43 -0.46 21.70
N GLY A 81 -13.32 0.13 20.90
CA GLY A 81 -13.69 1.55 20.97
C GLY A 81 -13.20 2.42 19.80
N GLY A 82 -13.89 3.54 19.57
CA GLY A 82 -13.78 4.36 18.36
C GLY A 82 -12.40 4.97 18.04
N GLY A 83 -11.46 4.98 19.01
CA GLY A 83 -10.08 5.45 18.81
C GLY A 83 -9.04 4.34 18.67
N GLY A 84 -9.36 3.10 19.05
CA GLY A 84 -8.38 2.01 19.14
C GLY A 84 -7.78 1.65 17.78
N LEU A 85 -8.62 1.47 16.76
CA LEU A 85 -8.16 1.16 15.40
C LEU A 85 -7.25 2.25 14.82
N ARG A 86 -7.54 3.52 15.14
CA ARG A 86 -6.70 4.64 14.70
C ARG A 86 -5.32 4.57 15.33
N THR A 87 -5.23 4.28 16.63
CA THR A 87 -3.95 4.09 17.32
C THR A 87 -3.16 2.94 16.72
N VAL A 88 -3.80 1.79 16.45
CA VAL A 88 -3.16 0.65 15.79
C VAL A 88 -2.63 1.04 14.41
N ALA A 89 -3.43 1.73 13.60
CA ALA A 89 -3.02 2.17 12.27
C ALA A 89 -1.79 3.09 12.32
N VAL A 90 -1.72 3.99 13.29
CA VAL A 90 -0.56 4.87 13.51
C VAL A 90 0.68 4.07 13.91
N LEU A 91 0.56 3.17 14.89
CA LEU A 91 1.69 2.34 15.36
C LEU A 91 2.22 1.43 14.26
N MET A 92 1.33 0.80 13.49
CA MET A 92 1.71 -0.07 12.38
C MET A 92 2.41 0.71 11.26
N SER A 93 1.95 1.93 10.97
CA SER A 93 2.60 2.82 10.00
C SER A 93 3.99 3.23 10.46
N LEU A 94 4.14 3.56 11.75
CA LEU A 94 5.43 3.93 12.35
C LEU A 94 6.44 2.79 12.28
N CYS A 95 6.02 1.55 12.55
CA CYS A 95 6.87 0.37 12.45
C CYS A 95 7.17 -0.08 11.01
N ALA A 96 6.28 0.24 10.05
CA ALA A 96 6.46 -0.12 8.64
C ALA A 96 7.42 0.83 7.88
N ALA A 97 7.46 2.11 8.26
CA ALA A 97 8.29 3.13 7.62
C ALA A 97 9.81 2.78 7.59
N PRO A 98 10.48 2.44 8.70
CA PRO A 98 11.92 2.15 8.69
C PRO A 98 12.25 0.91 7.86
N LYS A 99 11.36 -0.09 7.85
CA LYS A 99 11.53 -1.31 7.04
C LYS A 99 11.54 -1.01 5.54
N ARG A 100 10.70 -0.07 5.07
CA ARG A 100 10.66 0.34 3.65
C ARG A 100 11.90 1.14 3.23
N GLN A 101 12.51 1.86 4.16
CA GLN A 101 13.71 2.68 3.93
C GLN A 101 15.02 1.94 4.24
N ALA A 102 14.96 0.64 4.55
CA ALA A 102 16.10 -0.16 4.97
C ALA A 102 16.86 0.43 6.19
N LEU A 103 16.15 1.12 7.07
CA LEU A 103 16.68 1.68 8.31
C LEU A 103 16.57 0.66 9.45
N ASN A 104 17.47 0.78 10.43
CA ASN A 104 17.38 0.01 11.66
C ASN A 104 16.10 0.41 12.43
N PRO A 105 15.12 -0.50 12.61
CA PRO A 105 13.83 -0.13 13.21
C PRO A 105 13.95 0.34 14.67
N TRP A 106 14.90 -0.23 15.43
CA TRP A 106 15.11 0.11 16.83
C TRP A 106 15.64 1.54 16.97
N MET A 107 16.65 1.89 16.17
CA MET A 107 17.22 3.23 16.14
C MET A 107 16.18 4.27 15.72
N TYR A 108 15.44 3.99 14.64
CA TYR A 108 14.36 4.85 14.16
C TYR A 108 13.29 5.10 15.23
N LEU A 109 12.80 4.04 15.88
CA LEU A 109 11.78 4.18 16.92
C LEU A 109 12.30 4.94 18.13
N THR A 110 13.56 4.70 18.52
CA THR A 110 14.20 5.43 19.63
C THR A 110 14.25 6.92 19.31
N ASP A 111 14.76 7.30 18.14
CA ASP A 111 14.87 8.70 17.73
C ASP A 111 13.50 9.39 17.68
N VAL A 112 12.51 8.76 17.04
CA VAL A 112 11.17 9.36 16.92
C VAL A 112 10.52 9.55 18.28
N LEU A 113 10.60 8.55 19.16
CA LEU A 113 10.00 8.63 20.50
C LEU A 113 10.72 9.67 21.37
N THR A 114 12.04 9.77 21.28
CA THR A 114 12.82 10.80 21.99
C THR A 114 12.46 12.20 21.50
N LEU A 115 12.35 12.41 20.18
CA LEU A 115 11.92 13.68 19.60
C LEU A 115 10.50 14.05 20.04
N MET A 116 9.57 13.10 20.01
CA MET A 116 8.19 13.33 20.47
C MET A 116 8.13 13.70 21.96
N ALA A 117 8.91 13.02 22.80
CA ALA A 117 8.98 13.33 24.23
C ALA A 117 9.53 14.75 24.47
N ALA A 118 10.57 15.15 23.75
CA ALA A 118 11.13 16.50 23.83
C ALA A 118 10.13 17.57 23.39
N GLN A 119 9.41 17.34 22.29
CA GLN A 119 8.37 18.25 21.78
C GLN A 119 7.20 18.39 22.76
N LEU A 120 6.80 17.28 23.39
CA LEU A 120 5.75 17.29 24.41
C LEU A 120 6.18 18.06 25.66
N ALA A 121 7.44 17.88 26.11
CA ALA A 121 8.00 18.64 27.23
C ALA A 121 8.04 20.14 26.95
N LEU A 122 8.41 20.55 25.73
CA LEU A 122 8.39 21.96 25.31
C LEU A 122 6.98 22.55 25.29
N LYS A 123 5.98 21.79 24.81
CA LYS A 123 4.57 22.20 24.85
C LYS A 123 4.05 22.35 26.28
N GLN A 124 4.42 21.46 27.19
CA GLN A 124 3.99 21.51 28.60
C GLN A 124 4.69 22.63 29.38
N ALA A 125 5.94 22.96 29.04
CA ALA A 125 6.69 24.06 29.63
C ALA A 125 6.21 25.46 29.18
N GLY A 126 5.14 25.55 28.38
CA GLY A 126 4.58 26.82 27.92
C GLY A 126 5.49 27.60 26.98
N PHE A 127 6.54 26.97 26.44
CA PHE A 127 7.42 27.62 25.47
C PHE A 127 6.75 27.61 24.10
N LEU A 128 5.91 28.62 23.89
CA LEU A 128 5.38 29.02 22.59
C LEU A 128 6.58 29.31 21.68
N TYR A 129 6.91 28.40 20.77
CA TYR A 129 7.78 28.77 19.66
C TYR A 129 7.04 29.84 18.85
N PRO A 130 7.62 31.03 18.61
CA PRO A 130 6.99 32.02 17.76
C PRO A 130 7.23 31.58 16.30
N PHE A 131 6.39 30.69 15.78
CA PHE A 131 6.24 30.60 14.34
C PHE A 131 5.34 31.77 13.90
N THR A 132 5.97 32.90 13.64
CA THR A 132 5.32 34.07 13.04
C THR A 132 5.21 33.84 11.54
N GLY A 133 3.97 33.70 11.07
CA GLY A 133 3.47 34.06 9.74
C GLY A 133 4.15 33.51 8.49
N SER A 134 3.45 32.58 7.79
CA SER A 134 2.95 32.83 6.43
C SER A 134 2.16 31.62 5.91
N ASP A 135 0.88 31.87 5.62
CA ASP A 135 -0.11 31.06 4.88
C ASP A 135 -0.67 29.75 5.50
N SER A 136 -1.74 29.93 6.28
CA SER A 136 -2.64 28.87 6.77
C SER A 136 -3.71 28.45 5.75
N ARG A 137 -3.36 28.38 4.46
CA ARG A 137 -4.24 27.88 3.39
C ARG A 137 -3.39 27.07 2.42
N ASP A 138 -3.12 25.80 2.75
CA ASP A 138 -2.86 24.74 1.73
C ASP A 138 -2.51 23.34 2.30
N LEU A 139 -2.90 23.02 3.54
CA LEU A 139 -2.85 21.63 4.02
C LEU A 139 -4.22 21.18 4.53
N ARG A 140 -5.19 21.14 3.60
CA ARG A 140 -6.21 20.09 3.64
C ARG A 140 -5.47 18.78 3.36
N LEU A 141 -5.23 18.01 4.40
CA LEU A 141 -5.01 16.58 4.26
C LEU A 141 -6.36 15.97 3.87
N ASP A 142 -6.66 16.03 2.58
CA ASP A 142 -7.70 15.21 1.99
C ASP A 142 -7.17 13.76 1.96
N PHE A 143 -7.75 12.93 2.83
CA PHE A 143 -7.76 11.48 2.69
C PHE A 143 -8.85 11.08 1.70
#